data_AF-A0AAW9JYQ5-F1
#
_entry.id   AF-A0AAW9JYQ5-F1
#
_cell.length_a   1.000
_cell.length_b   1.000
_cell.length_c   1.000
_cell.angle_alpha   90.00
_cell.angle_beta   90.00
_cell.angle_gamma   90.00
#
_symmetry.space_group_name_H-M   'P 1'
#
loop_
_entity.id
_entity.type
_entity.pdbx_description
1 polymer ?
#
loop_
_entity_poly.entity_id
_entity_poly.type
_entity_poly.pdbx_seq_one_letter_code
_entity_poly.pdbx_strand_id
1 'polypeptide(L)'
;MLKIHDIIENKSLTTEDKIVAIETFLKNDLINLTEATKLLNVSRPTINRYIDNGNLSLLIDKGQFKVLSKNEVSDFKISLDATKDFFKKKEPK
;
A
#
# COMPACT_ATOMS: atom_id res chain seq x y z
N MET A 1 -1.48 3.07 16.98
CA MET A 1 -1.72 2.25 15.77
C MET A 1 -1.71 0.81 16.22
N LEU A 2 -2.80 0.07 16.03
CA LEU A 2 -2.90 -1.33 16.45
C LEU A 2 -1.88 -2.15 15.65
N LYS A 3 -1.05 -2.96 16.31
CA LYS A 3 -0.09 -3.86 15.66
C LYS A 3 -0.63 -5.29 15.65
N ILE A 4 -0.21 -6.10 14.68
CA ILE A 4 -0.57 -7.54 14.62
C ILE A 4 -0.18 -8.25 15.93
N HIS A 5 0.95 -7.86 16.54
CA HIS A 5 1.39 -8.35 17.84
C HIS A 5 0.35 -8.12 18.96
N ASP A 6 -0.33 -6.97 18.96
CA ASP A 6 -1.36 -6.65 19.96
C ASP A 6 -2.58 -7.57 19.83
N ILE A 7 -2.88 -8.05 18.62
CA ILE A 7 -3.97 -9.01 18.35
C ILE A 7 -3.56 -10.41 18.80
N ILE A 8 -2.33 -10.83 18.49
CA ILE A 8 -1.81 -12.17 18.81
C ILE A 8 -1.71 -12.38 20.33
N GLU A 9 -1.21 -11.38 21.06
CA GLU A 9 -0.99 -11.47 22.50
C GLU A 9 -2.26 -11.25 23.34
N ASN A 10 -3.36 -10.86 22.71
CA ASN A 10 -4.60 -10.63 23.41
C ASN A 10 -5.18 -11.96 23.95
N LYS A 11 -5.18 -12.11 25.28
CA LYS A 11 -5.67 -13.32 25.96
C LYS A 11 -7.19 -13.41 26.02
N SER A 12 -7.92 -12.32 25.76
CA SER A 12 -9.38 -12.32 25.77
C SER A 12 -9.99 -12.76 24.44
N LEU A 13 -9.19 -12.84 23.37
CA LEU A 13 -9.65 -13.30 22.05
C LEU A 13 -9.41 -14.81 21.90
N THR A 14 -10.40 -15.50 21.34
CA THR A 14 -10.21 -16.89 20.90
C THR A 14 -9.27 -16.93 19.68
N THR A 15 -8.77 -18.12 19.34
CA THR A 15 -7.96 -18.29 18.11
C THR A 15 -8.74 -17.86 16.86
N GLU A 16 -10.03 -18.21 16.77
CA GLU A 16 -10.91 -17.79 15.67
C GLU A 16 -11.00 -16.26 15.57
N ASP A 17 -11.24 -15.59 16.70
CA ASP A 17 -11.35 -14.12 16.74
C ASP A 17 -10.04 -13.45 16.31
N LYS A 18 -8.89 -14.03 16.69
CA LYS A 18 -7.57 -13.53 16.27
C LYS A 18 -7.37 -13.67 14.76
N ILE A 19 -7.78 -14.79 14.17
CA ILE A 19 -7.71 -14.99 12.72
C ILE A 19 -8.54 -13.94 12.00
N VAL A 20 -9.80 -13.74 12.41
CA VAL A 20 -10.69 -12.74 11.81
C VAL A 20 -10.14 -11.33 11.98
N ALA A 21 -9.60 -11.00 13.14
CA ALA A 21 -8.99 -9.70 13.42
C ALA A 21 -7.74 -9.47 12.55
N ILE A 22 -6.87 -10.48 12.39
CA ILE A 22 -5.69 -10.42 11.51
C ILE A 22 -6.11 -10.30 10.05
N GLU A 23 -7.08 -11.09 9.58
CA GLU A 23 -7.59 -11.00 8.21
C GLU A 23 -8.19 -9.62 7.92
N THR A 24 -8.93 -9.06 8.88
CA THR A 24 -9.52 -7.71 8.78
C THR A 24 -8.43 -6.64 8.75
N PHE A 25 -7.43 -6.77 9.63
CA PHE A 25 -6.28 -5.88 9.67
C PHE A 25 -5.51 -5.91 8.35
N LEU A 26 -5.19 -7.10 7.84
CA LEU A 26 -4.50 -7.28 6.57
C LEU A 26 -5.34 -6.78 5.38
N LYS A 27 -6.66 -7.04 5.34
CA LYS A 27 -7.53 -6.51 4.27
C LYS A 27 -7.56 -4.99 4.22
N ASN A 28 -7.44 -4.32 5.37
CA ASN A 28 -7.45 -2.86 5.41
C ASN A 28 -6.11 -2.24 4.99
N ASP A 29 -5.00 -2.96 5.23
CA ASP A 29 -3.63 -2.49 4.99
C ASP A 29 -3.01 -2.99 3.68
N LEU A 30 -3.65 -3.93 3.00
CA LEU A 30 -3.19 -4.47 1.72
C LEU A 30 -4.06 -3.98 0.57
N ILE A 31 -3.43 -3.63 -0.55
CA ILE A 31 -4.11 -3.25 -1.78
C ILE A 31 -3.56 -4.00 -2.99
N ASN A 32 -4.42 -4.29 -3.96
CA ASN A 32 -4.02 -4.86 -5.24
C ASN A 32 -3.58 -3.76 -6.23
N LEU A 33 -3.09 -4.17 -7.40
CA LEU A 33 -2.63 -3.22 -8.42
C LEU A 33 -3.74 -2.28 -8.93
N THR A 34 -4.99 -2.74 -9.02
CA THR A 34 -6.12 -1.90 -9.45
C THR A 34 -6.38 -0.79 -8.42
N GLU A 35 -6.33 -1.13 -7.14
CA GLU A 35 -6.48 -0.15 -6.05
C GLU A 35 -5.30 0.83 -6.03
N ALA A 36 -4.07 0.34 -6.21
CA ALA A 36 -2.89 1.20 -6.32
C ALA A 36 -2.96 2.17 -7.50
N THR A 37 -3.48 1.76 -8.66
CA THR A 37 -3.70 2.67 -9.81
C THR A 37 -4.66 3.80 -9.48
N LYS A 38 -5.73 3.50 -8.74
CA LYS A 38 -6.70 4.52 -8.29
C LYS A 38 -6.08 5.47 -7.26
N LEU A 39 -5.32 4.93 -6.32
CA LEU A 39 -4.73 5.71 -5.22
C LEU A 39 -3.64 6.66 -5.72
N LEU A 40 -2.76 6.21 -6.62
CA LEU A 40 -1.71 7.03 -7.21
C LEU A 40 -2.17 7.84 -8.44
N ASN A 41 -3.37 7.55 -8.96
CA ASN A 41 -3.91 8.12 -10.19
C ASN A 41 -2.93 7.97 -11.38
N VAL A 42 -2.44 6.75 -11.60
CA VAL A 42 -1.52 6.40 -12.70
C VAL A 42 -1.90 5.08 -13.35
N SER A 43 -1.37 4.84 -14.54
CA SER A 43 -1.61 3.60 -15.28
C SER A 43 -0.94 2.38 -14.62
N ARG A 44 -1.48 1.17 -14.86
CA ARG A 44 -0.90 -0.08 -14.35
C ARG A 44 0.56 -0.31 -14.80
N PRO A 45 0.96 -0.03 -16.07
CA PRO A 45 2.37 -0.06 -16.46
C PRO A 45 3.27 0.86 -15.61
N THR A 46 2.77 2.04 -15.24
CA THR A 46 3.50 2.98 -14.37
C THR A 46 3.70 2.39 -12.97
N ILE A 47 2.67 1.76 -12.39
CA ILE A 47 2.79 1.05 -11.10
C ILE A 47 3.86 -0.05 -11.18
N ASN A 48 3.83 -0.88 -12.23
CA ASN A 48 4.84 -1.92 -12.41
C ASN A 48 6.26 -1.34 -12.47
N ARG A 49 6.47 -0.22 -13.18
CA ARG A 49 7.77 0.46 -13.18
C ARG A 49 8.19 0.94 -11.79
N TYR A 50 7.26 1.43 -10.97
CA TYR A 50 7.59 1.82 -9.60
C TYR A 50 8.05 0.63 -8.76
N ILE A 51 7.44 -0.54 -8.96
CA ILE A 51 7.86 -1.80 -8.34
C ILE A 51 9.23 -2.22 -8.85
N ASP A 52 9.42 -2.27 -10.17
CA ASP A 52 10.66 -2.71 -10.83
C ASP A 52 11.86 -1.83 -10.45
N ASN A 53 11.62 -0.53 -10.22
CA ASN A 53 12.63 0.44 -9.78
C ASN A 53 12.86 0.44 -8.26
N GLY A 54 12.16 -0.40 -7.49
CA GLY A 54 12.30 -0.49 -6.03
C GLY A 54 11.64 0.64 -5.24
N ASN A 55 10.76 1.44 -5.86
CA ASN A 55 10.02 2.50 -5.16
C ASN A 55 8.80 1.97 -4.39
N LEU A 56 8.28 0.81 -4.79
CA LEU A 56 7.16 0.13 -4.12
C LEU A 56 7.47 -1.35 -3.95
N SER A 57 7.23 -1.88 -2.76
CA SER A 57 7.53 -3.27 -2.41
C SER A 57 6.32 -4.18 -2.63
N LEU A 58 6.48 -5.22 -3.43
CA LEU A 58 5.46 -6.28 -3.52
C LEU A 58 5.52 -7.17 -2.28
N LEU A 59 4.40 -7.27 -1.58
CA LEU A 59 4.24 -8.17 -0.44
C LEU A 59 3.87 -9.58 -0.89
N ILE A 60 3.09 -9.68 -1.98
CA ILE A 60 2.72 -10.94 -2.62
C ILE A 60 2.93 -10.79 -4.12
N ASP A 61 3.67 -11.73 -4.70
CA ASP A 61 3.79 -11.91 -6.14
C ASP A 61 3.46 -13.36 -6.52
N LYS A 62 2.21 -13.60 -6.91
CA LYS A 62 1.70 -14.89 -7.37
C LYS A 62 0.95 -14.71 -8.69
N GLY A 63 1.70 -14.40 -9.75
CA GLY A 63 1.16 -14.28 -11.11
C GLY A 63 0.23 -13.07 -11.24
N GLN A 64 -1.08 -13.32 -11.36
CA GLN A 64 -2.07 -12.25 -11.43
C GLN A 64 -2.35 -11.59 -10.07
N PHE A 65 -2.05 -12.30 -8.98
CA PHE A 65 -2.23 -11.81 -7.62
C PHE A 65 -0.97 -11.07 -7.17
N LYS A 66 -1.02 -9.75 -7.30
CA LYS A 66 0.02 -8.82 -6.85
C LYS A 66 -0.55 -7.87 -5.82
N VAL A 67 0.09 -7.81 -4.65
CA VAL A 67 -0.39 -7.08 -3.47
C VAL A 67 0.72 -6.18 -2.92
N LEU A 68 0.34 -4.97 -2.55
CA LEU A 68 1.18 -3.89 -2.03
C LEU A 68 0.68 -3.45 -0.65
N SER A 69 1.55 -2.84 0.16
CA SER A 69 1.10 -2.15 1.36
C SER A 69 0.38 -0.84 1.00
N LYS A 70 -0.83 -0.65 1.51
CA LYS A 70 -1.60 0.58 1.31
C LYS A 70 -0.90 1.81 1.88
N ASN A 71 -0.24 1.65 3.03
CA ASN A 71 0.47 2.74 3.72
C ASN A 71 1.69 3.18 2.89
N GLU A 72 2.51 2.23 2.44
CA GLU A 72 3.66 2.51 1.57
C GLU A 72 3.25 3.25 0.28
N VAL A 73 2.18 2.77 -0.38
CA VAL A 73 1.68 3.42 -1.61
C VAL A 73 1.12 4.82 -1.30
N SER A 74 0.49 5.03 -0.15
CA SER A 74 -0.01 6.34 0.27
C SER A 74 1.11 7.33 0.58
N ASP A 75 2.15 6.90 1.28
CA ASP A 75 3.33 7.73 1.59
C ASP A 75 4.10 8.09 0.32
N PHE A 76 4.20 7.13 -0.61
CA PHE A 76 4.79 7.38 -1.92
C PHE A 76 3.98 8.43 -2.71
N LYS A 77 2.65 8.41 -2.61
CA LYS A 77 1.79 9.44 -3.24
C LYS A 77 2.15 10.84 -2.79
N ILE A 78 2.34 11.04 -1.47
CA ILE A 78 2.70 12.35 -0.89
C ILE A 78 4.01 12.85 -1.53
N SER A 79 5.01 11.97 -1.63
CA SER A 79 6.30 12.28 -2.26
C SER A 79 6.17 12.61 -3.75
N LEU A 80 5.32 11.86 -4.47
CA LEU A 80 5.01 12.07 -5.89
C LEU A 80 4.34 13.42 -6.14
N ASP A 81 3.35 13.77 -5.32
CA ASP A 81 2.60 15.02 -5.44
C ASP A 81 3.49 16.23 -5.10
N ALA A 82 4.28 16.15 -4.03
CA ALA A 82 5.24 17.19 -3.67
C ALA A 82 6.26 17.45 -4.79
N THR A 83 6.74 16.38 -5.44
CA THR A 83 7.64 16.47 -6.58
C THR A 83 6.96 17.15 -7.77
N LYS A 84 5.73 16.75 -8.12
CA LYS A 84 4.96 17.39 -9.20
C LYS A 84 4.75 18.88 -8.96
N ASP A 85 4.43 19.27 -7.74
CA ASP A 85 4.19 20.66 -7.38
C ASP A 85 5.48 21.50 -7.40
N PHE A 86 6.62 20.91 -7.04
CA PHE A 86 7.93 21.56 -7.19
C PHE A 86 8.25 21.91 -8.65
N PHE A 87 7.99 20.98 -9.58
CA PHE A 87 8.23 21.24 -11.01
C PHE A 87 7.24 22.25 -11.60
N LYS A 88 5.97 22.24 -11.19
CA LYS A 88 4.99 23.25 -11.63
C LYS A 88 5.35 24.68 -11.21
N LYS A 89 5.99 24.87 -10.06
CA LYS A 89 6.45 26.20 -9.61
C LYS A 89 7.65 26.74 -10.38
N LYS A 90 8.36 25.89 -11.13
CA LYS A 90 9.56 26.25 -11.90
C LYS A 90 9.29 26.61 -13.36
N GLU A 91 8.07 26.45 -13.85
CA GLU A 91 7.68 27.03 -15.14
C GLU A 91 7.22 28.48 -14.88
N PRO A 92 8.01 29.50 -15.28
CA PRO A 92 7.48 30.86 -15.32
C PRO A 92 6.43 30.91 -16.44
N LYS A 93 5.27 31.49 -16.14
CA LYS A 93 4.32 31.92 -17.17
C LYS A 93 4.98 32.90 -18.14
#